data_AF-A0A7L4Y979-F1
#
_entry.id   AF-A0A7L4Y979-F1
#
_cell.length_a   1.000
_cell.length_b   1.000
_cell.length_c   1.000
_cell.angle_alpha   90.00
_cell.angle_beta   90.00
_cell.angle_gamma   90.00
#
_symmetry.space_group_name_H-M   'P 1'
#
loop_
_entity.id
_entity.type
_entity.pdbx_description
1 polymer ?
#
loop_
_entity_poly.entity_id
_entity_poly.type
_entity_poly.pdbx_seq_one_letter_code
_entity_poly.pdbx_strand_id
1 'polypeptide(L)'
;MTHWNVQVPRRLYAEFAHLSPGGRRAVHDALALLAADPRTPASTAEPVQALELRRLTTEPATDTGIAITILYRVHEPQGERPGRVELIFILAGP
;
A
#
# COMPACT_ATOMS: atom_id res chain seq x y z
N MET A 1 -4.41 -12.46 16.28
CA MET A 1 -3.71 -11.57 15.33
C MET A 1 -4.78 -10.74 14.64
N THR A 2 -4.64 -9.42 14.59
CA THR A 2 -5.60 -8.56 13.88
C THR A 2 -5.45 -8.84 12.40
N HIS A 3 -6.50 -9.33 11.76
CA HIS A 3 -6.52 -9.52 10.31
C HIS A 3 -6.82 -8.17 9.64
N TRP A 4 -6.06 -7.80 8.61
CA TRP A 4 -6.27 -6.58 7.83
C TRP A 4 -6.70 -6.92 6.41
N ASN A 5 -7.78 -6.28 5.96
CA ASN A 5 -8.24 -6.39 4.58
C ASN A 5 -7.66 -5.26 3.74
N VAL A 6 -6.85 -5.60 2.74
CA VAL A 6 -6.31 -4.64 1.78
C VAL A 6 -7.31 -4.45 0.64
N GLN A 7 -7.76 -3.22 0.45
CA GLN A 7 -8.69 -2.83 -0.61
C GLN A 7 -7.97 -2.04 -1.67
N VAL A 8 -8.02 -2.57 -2.90
CA VAL A 8 -7.50 -1.91 -4.09
C VAL A 8 -8.68 -1.40 -4.92
N PRO A 9 -8.93 -0.09 -4.96
CA PRO A 9 -10.02 0.47 -5.76
C PRO A 9 -9.83 0.18 -7.25
N ARG A 10 -10.93 -0.13 -7.95
CA ARG A 10 -10.92 -0.43 -9.39
C ARG A 10 -10.25 0.64 -10.25
N ARG A 11 -10.34 1.92 -9.83
CA ARG A 11 -9.70 3.03 -10.55
C ARG A 11 -8.19 2.84 -10.68
N LEU A 12 -7.55 2.18 -9.71
CA LEU A 12 -6.09 1.97 -9.69
C LEU A 12 -5.64 0.82 -10.60
N TYR A 13 -6.56 0.01 -11.14
CA TYR A 13 -6.20 -1.18 -11.92
C TYR A 13 -5.45 -0.82 -13.21
N ALA A 14 -5.72 0.35 -13.79
CA ALA A 14 -5.01 0.82 -14.98
C ALA A 14 -3.53 1.08 -14.65
N GLU A 15 -3.25 1.67 -13.49
CA GLU A 15 -1.91 1.96 -13.00
C GLU A 15 -1.13 0.66 -12.76
N PHE A 16 -1.76 -0.35 -12.17
CA PHE A 16 -1.16 -1.69 -12.04
C PHE A 16 -0.83 -2.33 -13.39
N ALA A 17 -1.68 -2.12 -14.40
CA ALA A 17 -1.48 -2.69 -15.73
C ALA A 17 -0.26 -2.10 -16.46
N HIS A 18 0.13 -0.86 -16.12
CA HIS A 18 1.30 -0.20 -16.68
C HIS A 18 2.61 -0.52 -15.96
N LEU A 19 2.57 -1.25 -14.83
CA LEU A 19 3.77 -1.64 -14.10
C LEU A 19 4.54 -2.76 -14.82
N SER A 20 5.86 -2.69 -14.75
CA SER A 20 6.73 -3.80 -15.16
C SER A 20 6.45 -5.07 -14.34
N PRO A 21 6.89 -6.26 -14.78
CA PRO A 21 6.82 -7.47 -13.96
C PRO A 21 7.45 -7.28 -12.56
N GLY A 22 8.62 -6.64 -12.48
CA GLY A 22 9.28 -6.32 -11.21
C GLY A 22 8.46 -5.35 -10.37
N GLY A 23 7.90 -4.30 -10.97
CA GLY A 23 7.03 -3.35 -10.27
C GLY A 23 5.76 -4.00 -9.71
N ARG A 24 5.11 -4.89 -10.49
CA ARG A 24 3.94 -5.65 -10.01
C ARG A 24 4.29 -6.55 -8.82
N ARG A 25 5.46 -7.19 -8.85
CA ARG A 25 5.95 -7.98 -7.72
C ARG A 25 6.22 -7.11 -6.50
N ALA A 26 6.89 -5.97 -6.66
CA ALA A 26 7.16 -5.03 -5.58
C ALA A 26 5.86 -4.55 -4.92
N VAL A 27 4.83 -4.24 -5.70
CA VAL A 27 3.52 -3.88 -5.14
C VAL A 27 2.86 -5.07 -4.44
N HIS A 28 2.86 -6.26 -5.04
CA HIS A 28 2.29 -7.44 -4.38
C HIS A 28 2.92 -7.69 -2.99
N ASP A 29 4.25 -7.60 -2.90
CA ASP A 29 4.98 -7.79 -1.64
C ASP A 29 4.64 -6.68 -0.63
N ALA A 30 4.50 -5.43 -1.10
CA ALA A 30 4.01 -4.33 -0.27
C ALA A 30 2.58 -4.56 0.25
N LEU A 31 1.65 -5.04 -0.57
CA LEU A 31 0.27 -5.34 -0.15
C LEU A 31 0.26 -6.48 0.88
N ALA A 32 1.12 -7.48 0.72
CA ALA A 32 1.28 -8.56 1.70
C ALA A 32 1.75 -8.04 3.06
N LEU A 33 2.71 -7.10 3.07
CA LEU A 33 3.15 -6.42 4.30
C LEU A 33 2.00 -5.66 4.97
N LEU A 34 1.21 -4.91 4.20
CA LEU A 34 0.07 -4.15 4.71
C LEU A 34 -1.05 -5.04 5.26
N ALA A 35 -1.25 -6.23 4.69
CA ALA A 35 -2.20 -7.22 5.19
C ALA A 35 -1.76 -7.82 6.54
N ALA A 36 -0.44 -7.87 6.81
CA ALA A 36 0.10 -8.31 8.08
C ALA A 36 0.07 -7.19 9.13
N ASP A 37 0.57 -6.00 8.78
CA ASP A 37 0.56 -4.82 9.64
C ASP A 37 0.57 -3.53 8.78
N PRO A 38 -0.45 -2.67 8.86
CA PRO A 38 -0.47 -1.41 8.12
C PRO A 38 0.52 -0.37 8.64
N ARG A 39 1.15 -0.61 9.79
CA ARG A 39 2.09 0.31 10.46
C ARG A 39 3.51 -0.24 10.49
N THR A 40 3.91 -0.96 9.43
CA THR A 40 5.27 -1.46 9.30
C THR A 40 6.31 -0.33 9.43
N PRO A 41 7.55 -0.63 9.87
CA PRO A 41 8.62 0.37 9.93
C PRO A 41 8.94 1.05 8.59
N ALA A 42 8.63 0.41 7.46
CA ALA A 42 8.79 0.98 6.12
C ALA A 42 7.70 2.01 5.76
N SER A 43 6.62 2.10 6.57
CA SER A 43 5.54 3.05 6.36
C SER A 43 5.71 4.32 7.21
N THR A 44 5.45 5.47 6.62
CA THR A 44 5.47 6.78 7.29
C THR A 44 4.05 7.34 7.38
N ALA A 45 3.68 7.91 8.54
CA ALA A 45 2.41 8.60 8.69
C ALA A 45 2.46 9.99 8.03
N GLU A 46 1.39 10.34 7.31
CA GLU A 46 1.21 11.66 6.71
C GLU A 46 0.50 12.60 7.70
N PRO A 47 0.78 13.93 7.69
CA PRO A 47 0.31 14.87 8.71
C PRO A 47 -1.16 15.28 8.51
N VAL A 48 -2.09 14.34 8.62
CA VAL A 48 -3.54 14.57 8.49
C VAL A 48 -4.24 14.23 9.80
N GLN A 49 -4.92 15.22 10.40
CA GLN A 49 -5.52 15.07 11.74
C GLN A 49 -6.85 14.31 11.77
N ALA A 50 -7.59 14.29 10.65
CA ALA A 50 -8.92 13.68 10.61
C ALA A 50 -8.92 12.18 10.26
N LEU A 51 -7.80 11.66 9.73
CA LEU A 51 -7.71 10.33 9.12
C LEU A 51 -6.26 9.84 9.27
N GLU A 52 -6.03 8.56 9.61
CA GLU A 52 -4.69 7.99 9.53
C GLU A 52 -4.34 7.68 8.07
N LEU A 53 -3.54 8.56 7.48
CA LEU A 53 -2.94 8.39 6.16
C LEU A 53 -1.48 7.98 6.30
N ARG A 54 -1.05 7.05 5.46
CA ARG A 54 0.32 6.54 5.49
C ARG A 54 0.84 6.33 4.08
N ARG A 55 2.17 6.46 3.95
CA ARG A 55 2.92 6.24 2.72
C ARG A 55 3.91 5.11 2.92
N LEU A 56 4.02 4.23 1.94
CA LEU A 56 5.02 3.17 1.88
C LEU A 56 5.70 3.22 0.50
N THR A 57 7.02 3.21 0.49
CA THR A 57 7.84 3.18 -0.72
C THR A 57 8.59 1.87 -0.77
N THR A 58 8.51 1.15 -1.89
CA THR A 58 9.25 -0.11 -2.09
C THR A 58 10.72 0.17 -2.37
N GLU A 59 11.56 -0.84 -2.17
CA GLU A 59 12.87 -0.85 -2.83
C GLU A 59 12.72 -0.78 -4.36
N PRO A 60 13.73 -0.26 -5.08
CA PRO A 60 13.75 -0.26 -6.54
C PRO A 60 13.54 -1.66 -7.13
N ALA A 61 12.65 -1.78 -8.11
CA ALA A 61 12.42 -3.03 -8.81
C ALA A 61 13.67 -3.48 -9.58
N THR A 62 14.00 -4.77 -9.55
CA THR A 62 15.25 -5.31 -10.10
C THR A 62 15.38 -5.18 -11.62
N ASP A 63 14.26 -5.08 -12.35
CA ASP A 63 14.20 -5.05 -13.81
C ASP A 63 14.26 -3.63 -14.40
N THR A 64 13.89 -2.62 -13.62
CA THR A 64 13.71 -1.24 -14.08
C THR A 64 14.45 -0.22 -13.22
N GLY A 65 14.82 -0.57 -11.99
CA GLY A 65 15.39 0.35 -11.00
C GLY A 65 14.36 1.37 -10.47
N ILE A 66 13.08 1.19 -10.75
CA ILE A 66 12.01 2.12 -10.35
C ILE A 66 11.42 1.70 -9.01
N ALA A 67 11.24 2.65 -8.10
CA ALA A 67 10.54 2.44 -6.84
C ALA A 67 9.03 2.72 -6.99
N ILE A 68 8.22 2.03 -6.20
CA ILE A 68 6.77 2.26 -6.16
C ILE A 68 6.39 2.90 -4.83
N THR A 69 5.69 4.02 -4.89
CA THR A 69 5.12 4.70 -3.72
C THR A 69 3.61 4.46 -3.65
N ILE A 70 3.14 3.99 -2.50
CA ILE A 70 1.73 3.74 -2.21
C ILE A 70 1.29 4.69 -1.10
N LEU A 71 0.22 5.44 -1.33
CA LEU A 71 -0.51 6.12 -0.26
C LEU A 71 -1.78 5.34 0.06
N TYR A 72 -2.02 5.13 1.34
CA TYR A 72 -3.18 4.42 1.83
C TYR A 72 -3.74 5.02 3.12
N ARG A 73 -4.98 4.68 3.39
CA ARG A 73 -5.68 5.01 4.63
C ARG A 73 -5.85 3.76 5.49
N VAL A 74 -5.63 3.92 6.80
CA VAL A 74 -5.90 2.88 7.79
C VAL A 74 -7.28 3.11 8.40
N HIS A 75 -8.08 2.05 8.43
CA HIS A 75 -9.37 1.99 9.11
C HIS A 75 -9.26 0.93 10.21
N GLU A 76 -9.30 1.35 11.47
CA GLU A 76 -9.16 0.44 12.61
C GLU A 76 -10.21 -0.68 12.62
N PRO A 77 -9.87 -1.86 13.17
CA PRO A 77 -10.86 -2.90 13.40
C PRO A 77 -11.99 -2.39 14.31
N GLN A 78 -13.21 -2.87 14.05
CA GLN A 78 -14.40 -2.49 14.82
C GLN A 78 -15.10 -3.74 15.34
N GLY A 79 -14.91 -4.04 16.62
CA GLY A 79 -15.41 -5.27 17.24
C GLY A 79 -14.83 -6.50 16.54
N GLU A 80 -15.71 -7.33 15.96
CA GLU A 80 -15.31 -8.53 15.22
C GLU A 80 -14.87 -8.24 13.78
N ARG A 81 -15.05 -7.01 13.28
CA ARG A 81 -14.66 -6.67 11.91
C ARG A 81 -13.15 -6.46 11.82
N PRO A 82 -12.48 -7.11 10.85
CA PRO A 82 -11.06 -6.87 10.60
C PRO A 82 -10.82 -5.40 10.25
N GLY A 83 -9.61 -4.93 10.54
CA GLY A 83 -9.17 -3.61 10.09
C GLY A 83 -9.09 -3.57 8.57
N ARG A 84 -9.09 -2.37 7.99
CA ARG A 84 -9.01 -2.20 6.54
C ARG A 84 -7.91 -1.22 6.17
N VAL A 85 -7.18 -1.57 5.11
CA VAL A 85 -6.24 -0.71 4.41
C VAL A 85 -6.85 -0.34 3.06
N GLU A 86 -7.08 0.94 2.82
CA GLU A 86 -7.65 1.43 1.57
C GLU A 86 -6.58 2.16 0.76
N LEU A 87 -6.24 1.64 -0.41
CA LEU A 87 -5.28 2.30 -1.30
C LEU A 87 -5.90 3.57 -1.91
N ILE A 88 -5.16 4.66 -1.88
CA ILE A 88 -5.57 5.96 -2.43
C ILE A 88 -4.90 6.18 -3.78
N PHE A 89 -3.58 6.05 -3.86
CA PHE A 89 -2.81 6.19 -5.08
C PHE A 89 -1.60 5.26 -5.12
N ILE A 90 -1.10 5.01 -6.34
CA ILE A 90 0.19 4.38 -6.60
C ILE A 90 0.96 5.27 -7.59
N LEU A 91 2.24 5.51 -7.31
CA LEU A 91 3.14 6.24 -8.20
C LEU A 91 4.39 5.40 -8.45
N ALA A 92 4.79 5.28 -9.72
CA ALA A 92 6.05 4.69 -10.12
C ALA A 92 7.03 5.81 -10.46
N GLY A 93 8.21 5.82 -9.83
CA GLY A 93 9.20 6.87 -10.02
C GLY A 93 10.58 6.47 -9.50
N PRO A 94 11.61 7.29 -9.80
CA PRO A 94 12.94 7.11 -9.24
C PRO A 94 12.96 7.25 -7.72
#